data_AF-A0A9E0LK86-F1
#
_entry.id   AF-A0A9E0LK86-F1
#
_cell.length_a   1.000
_cell.length_b   1.000
_cell.length_c   1.000
_cell.angle_alpha   90.00
_cell.angle_beta   90.00
_cell.angle_gamma   90.00
#
_symmetry.space_group_name_H-M   'P 1'
#
loop_
_entity.id
_entity.type
_entity.pdbx_description
1 polymer ?
#
loop_
_entity_poly.entity_id
_entity_poly.type
_entity_poly.pdbx_seq_one_letter_code
_entity_poly.pdbx_strand_id
1 'polypeptide(L)'
;MSFFALGPEATVDLGNACEHGDITERPVRIFKPDFEFQFWPHDDLLDGFYTYACSRRLAEALSQSNLNGYELDKLNVSFEERFHEWAELHKDEKLPEFLWLIETYIPQELSPTG
;
A
#
# COMPACT_ATOMS: atom_id res chain seq x y z
N MET A 1 36.25 1.62 -2.79
CA MET A 1 35.65 0.33 -3.17
C MET A 1 34.16 0.50 -3.00
N SER A 2 33.38 0.40 -4.08
CA SER A 2 31.93 0.65 -4.05
C SER A 2 31.21 -0.69 -3.97
N PHE A 3 30.26 -0.79 -3.05
CA PHE A 3 29.38 -1.94 -2.93
C PHE A 3 28.00 -1.53 -3.44
N PHE A 4 27.33 -2.44 -4.14
CA PHE A 4 25.96 -2.25 -4.60
C PHE A 4 25.07 -3.23 -3.84
N ALA A 5 23.99 -2.75 -3.26
CA ALA A 5 22.95 -3.60 -2.70
C ALA A 5 21.95 -3.94 -3.82
N LEU A 6 21.65 -5.22 -3.98
CA LEU A 6 20.57 -5.68 -4.85
C LEU A 6 19.39 -6.01 -3.95
N GLY A 7 18.29 -5.28 -4.12
CA GLY A 7 17.00 -5.57 -3.49
C GLY A 7 16.06 -6.26 -4.49
N PRO A 8 15.00 -6.94 -4.00
CA PRO A 8 13.88 -7.32 -4.86
C PRO A 8 13.26 -6.06 -5.47
N GLU A 9 12.70 -6.20 -6.68
CA GLU A 9 11.90 -5.14 -7.27
C GLU A 9 10.60 -5.02 -6.48
N ALA A 10 10.42 -3.88 -5.81
CA ALA A 10 9.22 -3.54 -5.07
C ALA A 10 8.55 -2.34 -5.74
N THR A 11 7.23 -2.38 -5.84
CA THR A 11 6.45 -1.26 -6.39
C THR A 11 6.53 -0.03 -5.47
N VAL A 12 6.50 -0.30 -4.16
CA VAL A 12 6.53 0.69 -3.10
C VAL A 12 7.45 0.24 -1.98
N ASP A 13 8.12 1.20 -1.36
CA ASP A 13 8.77 1.03 -0.07
C ASP A 13 8.05 1.84 1.02
N LEU A 14 8.36 1.59 2.29
CA LEU A 14 7.92 2.47 3.38
C LEU A 14 8.75 3.75 3.35
N GLY A 15 8.09 4.85 3.00
CA GLY A 15 8.71 6.17 2.99
C GLY A 15 9.09 6.64 4.39
N ASN A 16 9.97 7.63 4.44
CA ASN A 16 10.54 8.16 5.69
C ASN A 16 9.50 8.78 6.63
N ALA A 17 8.30 9.11 6.16
CA ALA A 17 7.21 9.63 6.98
C ALA A 17 6.30 8.53 7.55
N CYS A 18 6.61 7.25 7.31
CA CYS A 18 5.85 6.14 7.87
C CYS A 18 5.99 6.08 9.41
N GLU A 19 4.86 6.11 10.11
CA GLU A 19 4.82 5.90 11.57
C GLU A 19 4.37 4.46 11.86
N HIS A 20 5.19 3.68 12.56
CA HIS A 20 4.91 2.29 12.90
C HIS A 20 5.30 1.95 14.34
N GLY A 21 4.77 0.83 14.84
CA GLY A 21 5.05 0.27 16.15
C GLY A 21 6.40 -0.45 16.23
N ASP A 22 6.55 -1.32 17.24
CA ASP A 22 7.75 -2.13 17.41
C ASP A 22 7.91 -3.10 16.23
N ILE A 23 9.03 -2.99 15.51
CA ILE A 23 9.34 -3.82 14.33
C ILE A 23 9.59 -5.30 14.67
N THR A 24 9.67 -5.64 15.96
CA THR A 24 9.78 -7.02 16.43
C THR A 24 8.41 -7.70 16.60
N GLU A 25 7.31 -6.93 16.63
CA GLU A 25 5.94 -7.46 16.68
C GLU A 25 5.51 -8.12 15.36
N ARG A 26 4.60 -9.10 15.43
CA ARG A 26 4.07 -9.79 14.25
C ARG A 26 2.53 -9.87 14.34
N PRO A 27 1.79 -9.16 13.47
CA PRO A 27 2.27 -8.19 12.47
C PRO A 27 2.81 -6.90 13.13
N VAL A 28 3.69 -6.18 12.42
CA VAL A 28 4.08 -4.82 12.81
C VAL A 28 2.87 -3.92 12.61
N ARG A 29 2.54 -3.11 13.62
CA ARG A 29 1.43 -2.15 13.50
C ARG A 29 1.89 -0.92 12.73
N ILE A 30 1.17 -0.56 11.68
CA ILE A 30 1.32 0.72 10.97
C ILE A 30 0.30 1.70 11.54
N PHE A 31 0.75 2.91 11.89
CA PHE A 31 -0.13 3.98 12.40
C PHE A 31 -0.40 5.04 11.33
N LYS A 32 0.62 5.37 10.52
CA LYS A 32 0.49 6.25 9.36
C LYS A 32 1.35 5.69 8.23
N PRO A 33 0.76 5.10 7.19
CA PRO A 33 1.53 4.61 6.06
C PRO A 33 2.03 5.77 5.19
N ASP A 34 3.25 5.64 4.70
CA ASP A 34 3.84 6.45 3.65
C ASP A 34 4.38 5.50 2.59
N PHE A 35 3.78 5.50 1.41
CA PHE A 35 4.18 4.65 0.30
C PHE A 35 5.04 5.45 -0.65
N GLU A 36 6.32 5.08 -0.74
CA GLU A 36 7.28 5.70 -1.62
C GLU A 36 7.36 4.89 -2.92
N PHE A 37 6.82 5.44 -4.01
CA PHE A 37 6.71 4.74 -5.29
C PHE A 37 8.02 4.79 -6.07
N GLN A 38 8.42 3.62 -6.62
CA GLN A 38 9.48 3.52 -7.63
C GLN A 38 8.92 3.39 -9.05
N PHE A 39 7.75 2.77 -9.19
CA PHE A 39 6.96 2.65 -10.43
C PHE A 39 5.52 2.25 -10.07
N TRP A 40 4.59 2.22 -11.04
CA TRP A 40 3.25 1.66 -10.83
C TRP A 40 3.00 0.48 -11.79
N PRO A 41 2.66 -0.73 -11.28
CA PRO A 41 2.44 -1.94 -12.08
C PRO A 41 1.05 -2.02 -12.73
N HIS A 42 0.30 -0.91 -12.77
CA HIS A 42 -1.09 -0.87 -13.23
C HIS A 42 -2.08 -1.70 -12.41
N ASP A 43 -1.70 -2.07 -11.19
CA ASP A 43 -2.58 -2.80 -10.26
C ASP A 43 -3.37 -1.84 -9.37
N ASP A 44 -4.57 -2.27 -8.98
CA ASP A 44 -5.43 -1.59 -8.03
C ASP A 44 -5.08 -1.94 -6.59
N LEU A 45 -4.45 -3.08 -6.32
CA LEU A 45 -4.03 -3.50 -4.99
C LEU A 45 -2.49 -3.48 -4.94
N LEU A 46 -1.95 -2.75 -3.98
CA LEU A 46 -0.52 -2.64 -3.75
C LEU A 46 -0.16 -3.25 -2.42
N ASP A 47 0.84 -4.12 -2.44
CA ASP A 47 1.46 -4.69 -1.26
C ASP A 47 2.61 -3.77 -0.81
N GLY A 48 2.50 -3.25 0.41
CA GLY A 48 3.55 -2.53 1.09
C GLY A 48 3.99 -3.30 2.34
N PHE A 49 5.12 -2.90 2.90
CA PHE A 49 5.70 -3.63 4.02
C PHE A 49 4.76 -3.63 5.25
N TYR A 50 4.15 -4.80 5.53
CA TYR A 50 3.13 -5.04 6.57
C TYR A 50 1.78 -4.36 6.37
N THR A 51 1.48 -3.82 5.20
CA THR A 51 0.20 -3.15 4.95
C THR A 51 -0.14 -3.03 3.47
N TYR A 52 -1.41 -2.83 3.14
CA TYR A 52 -1.86 -2.72 1.76
C TYR A 52 -2.37 -1.33 1.42
N ALA A 53 -2.29 -0.98 0.14
CA ALA A 53 -3.01 0.15 -0.41
C ALA A 53 -3.92 -0.32 -1.54
N CYS A 54 -5.04 0.36 -1.73
CA CYS A 54 -5.93 0.11 -2.86
C CYS A 54 -6.25 1.38 -3.61
N SER A 55 -6.44 1.30 -4.92
CA SER A 55 -6.88 2.44 -5.72
C SER A 55 -8.27 2.89 -5.25
N ARG A 56 -8.60 4.17 -5.47
CA ARG A 56 -9.94 4.70 -5.16
C ARG A 56 -11.05 3.90 -5.83
N ARG A 57 -10.82 3.41 -7.05
CA ARG A 57 -11.79 2.57 -7.78
C ARG A 57 -12.05 1.26 -7.03
N LEU A 58 -11.00 0.59 -6.55
CA LEU A 58 -11.14 -0.63 -5.76
C LEU A 58 -11.77 -0.35 -4.39
N ALA A 59 -11.37 0.75 -3.72
CA ALA A 59 -11.97 1.18 -2.47
C ALA A 59 -13.50 1.40 -2.59
N GLU A 60 -13.94 2.03 -3.68
CA GLU A 60 -15.37 2.21 -3.98
C GLU A 60 -16.10 0.89 -4.24
N ALA A 61 -15.47 -0.03 -4.99
CA ALA A 61 -16.03 -1.35 -5.25
C ALA A 61 -16.14 -2.19 -3.96
N LEU A 62 -15.13 -2.15 -3.10
CA LEU A 62 -15.14 -2.80 -1.79
C LEU A 62 -16.26 -2.23 -0.92
N SER A 63 -16.41 -0.90 -0.87
CA SER A 63 -17.44 -0.20 -0.08
C SER A 63 -18.87 -0.52 -0.52
N GLN A 64 -19.07 -0.89 -1.78
CA GLN A 64 -20.36 -1.30 -2.33
C GLN A 64 -20.62 -2.81 -2.23
N SER A 65 -19.63 -3.59 -1.79
CA SER A 65 -19.74 -5.02 -1.59
C SER A 65 -20.24 -5.37 -0.19
N ASN A 66 -20.58 -6.65 0.05
CA ASN A 66 -20.89 -7.18 1.38
C ASN A 66 -19.64 -7.71 2.11
N LEU A 67 -18.44 -7.32 1.69
CA LEU A 67 -17.21 -7.69 2.38
C LEU A 67 -17.05 -6.88 3.68
N ASN A 68 -16.47 -7.53 4.69
CA ASN A 68 -16.14 -6.94 5.97
C ASN A 68 -14.68 -7.28 6.34
N GLY A 69 -14.21 -6.78 7.47
CA GLY A 69 -12.84 -7.08 7.95
C GLY A 69 -11.79 -6.15 7.36
N TYR A 70 -12.23 -4.99 6.87
CA TYR A 70 -11.33 -3.93 6.46
C TYR A 70 -11.87 -2.56 6.84
N GLU A 71 -10.97 -1.60 6.95
CA GLU A 71 -11.23 -0.17 6.99
C GLU A 71 -10.43 0.52 5.89
N LEU A 72 -10.89 1.71 5.48
CA LEU A 72 -10.23 2.54 4.49
C LEU A 72 -9.88 3.88 5.11
N ASP A 73 -8.62 4.29 4.98
CA ASP A 73 -8.15 5.59 5.45
C ASP A 73 -7.22 6.23 4.42
N LYS A 74 -6.79 7.47 4.70
CA LYS A 74 -5.86 8.20 3.87
C LYS A 74 -4.49 7.53 3.87
N LEU A 75 -3.93 7.38 2.67
CA LEU A 75 -2.53 7.00 2.46
C LEU A 75 -1.69 8.24 2.15
N ASN A 76 -0.51 8.33 2.75
CA ASN A 76 0.50 9.27 2.25
C ASN A 76 1.29 8.59 1.14
N VAL A 77 1.52 9.34 0.05
CA VAL A 77 2.26 8.86 -1.12
C VAL A 77 3.40 9.83 -1.39
N SER A 78 4.59 9.26 -1.54
CA SER A 78 5.82 9.91 -1.94
C SER A 78 6.43 9.20 -3.15
N PHE A 79 7.45 9.77 -3.76
CA PHE A 79 8.04 9.27 -5.00
C PHE A 79 9.57 9.28 -4.89
N GLU A 80 10.20 8.15 -5.21
CA GLU A 80 11.64 8.08 -5.36
C GLU A 80 12.12 8.77 -6.65
N GLU A 81 13.41 9.07 -6.72
CA GLU A 81 14.04 9.66 -7.91
C GLU A 81 13.80 8.81 -9.17
N ARG A 82 13.80 7.48 -9.06
CA ARG A 82 13.58 6.57 -10.19
C ARG A 82 12.16 6.61 -10.75
N PHE A 83 11.17 7.05 -9.97
CA PHE A 83 9.78 7.16 -10.44
C PHE A 83 9.66 8.06 -11.67
N HIS A 84 10.55 9.04 -11.82
CA HIS A 84 10.60 9.89 -13.01
C HIS A 84 10.86 9.09 -14.30
N GLU A 85 11.66 8.02 -14.25
CA GLU A 85 11.92 7.17 -15.42
C GLU A 85 10.64 6.45 -15.87
N TRP A 86 9.86 5.93 -14.92
CA TRP A 86 8.55 5.35 -15.19
C TRP A 86 7.59 6.42 -15.74
N ALA A 87 7.48 7.57 -15.10
CA ALA A 87 6.56 8.64 -15.52
C ALA A 87 6.86 9.15 -16.94
N GLU A 88 8.13 9.20 -17.36
CA GLU A 88 8.53 9.59 -18.71
C GLU A 88 8.14 8.55 -19.78
N LEU A 89 8.08 7.27 -19.43
CA LEU A 89 7.61 6.22 -20.34
C LEU A 89 6.08 6.13 -20.40
N HIS A 90 5.40 6.60 -19.34
CA HIS A 90 3.96 6.48 -19.13
C HIS A 90 3.24 7.85 -19.06
N LYS A 91 3.65 8.81 -19.90
CA LYS A 91 3.17 10.22 -19.84
C LYS A 91 1.67 10.42 -20.00
N ASP A 92 1.02 9.52 -20.74
CA ASP A 92 -0.42 9.60 -21.00
C ASP A 92 -1.25 8.92 -19.91
N GLU A 93 -0.58 8.32 -18.92
CA GLU A 93 -1.21 7.64 -17.82
C GLU A 93 -1.29 8.51 -16.58
N LYS A 94 -2.31 8.27 -15.78
CA LYS A 94 -2.51 8.94 -14.50
C LYS A 94 -2.40 7.92 -13.41
N LEU A 95 -1.47 8.16 -12.49
CA LEU A 95 -1.40 7.39 -11.26
C LEU A 95 -2.74 7.54 -10.51
N PRO A 96 -3.40 6.45 -10.12
CA PRO A 96 -4.61 6.51 -9.33
C PRO A 96 -4.35 7.17 -7.97
N GLU A 97 -5.40 7.71 -7.38
CA GLU A 97 -5.37 7.95 -5.95
C GLU A 97 -5.46 6.62 -5.21
N PHE A 98 -4.59 6.43 -4.23
CA PHE A 98 -4.57 5.25 -3.38
C PHE A 98 -5.05 5.59 -1.97
N LEU A 99 -5.78 4.65 -1.37
CA LEU A 99 -6.22 4.67 0.01
C LEU A 99 -5.52 3.54 0.77
N TRP A 100 -5.32 3.74 2.06
CA TRP A 100 -4.81 2.72 2.95
C TRP A 100 -5.91 1.68 3.19
N LEU A 101 -5.61 0.42 2.88
CA LEU A 101 -6.47 -0.71 3.19
C LEU A 101 -6.01 -1.34 4.50
N ILE A 102 -6.81 -1.14 5.54
CA ILE A 102 -6.52 -1.58 6.90
C ILE A 102 -7.26 -2.89 7.12
N GLU A 103 -6.55 -3.98 7.39
CA GLU A 103 -7.20 -5.21 7.83
C GLU A 103 -7.73 -5.02 9.26
N THR A 104 -9.03 -5.26 9.46
CA THR A 104 -9.64 -5.24 10.79
C THR A 104 -9.88 -6.65 11.29
N TYR A 105 -9.55 -6.89 12.56
CA TYR A 105 -9.83 -8.17 13.19
C TYR A 105 -11.33 -8.38 13.31
N ILE A 106 -11.87 -9.37 12.62
CA ILE A 106 -13.20 -9.91 12.90
C ILE A 106 -13.02 -11.08 13.87
N PRO A 107 -13.57 -11.01 15.09
CA PRO A 107 -13.64 -12.17 15.97
C PRO A 107 -14.36 -13.32 15.25
N GLN A 108 -13.78 -14.53 15.26
CA GLN A 108 -14.34 -15.71 14.58
C GLN A 108 -15.81 -16.00 14.92
N GLU A 109 -16.28 -15.57 16.10
CA GLU A 109 -17.66 -15.73 16.57
C GLU A 109 -18.69 -14.91 15.77
N LEU A 110 -18.24 -13.90 15.00
CA LEU A 110 -19.07 -13.02 14.17
C LEU A 110 -18.92 -13.29 12.67
N SER A 111 -18.09 -14.26 12.28
CA SER A 111 -18.00 -14.69 10.89
C SER A 111 -19.34 -15.34 10.49
N PRO A 112 -20.02 -14.87 9.43
CA PRO A 112 -21.25 -15.52 8.98
C PRO A 112 -20.92 -16.96 8.60
N THR A 113 -21.45 -17.90 9.37
CA THR A 113 -21.44 -19.32 9.00
C THR A 113 -22.11 -19.44 7.63
N GLY A 114 -21.34 -19.89 6.65
CA GLY A 114 -21.86 -20.28 5.34
C GLY A 114 -22.88 -21.42 5.41
#